data_AF-A0A9X9MFJ9-F1
#
_entry.id   AF-A0A9X9MFJ9-F1
#
_cell.length_a   1.000
_cell.length_b   1.000
_cell.length_c   1.000
_cell.angle_alpha   90.00
_cell.angle_beta   90.00
_cell.angle_gamma   90.00
#
_symmetry.space_group_name_H-M   'P 1'
#
loop_
_entity.id
_entity.type
_entity.pdbx_description
1 polymer ?
#
loop_
_entity_poly.entity_id
_entity_poly.type
_entity_poly.pdbx_seq_one_letter_code
_entity_poly.pdbx_strand_id
1 'polypeptide(L)'
;MGKAWHATKQFPWENARYVGGVENVKINITLRIYSQKWHVYAGLAIMNPYAREQIRQYAQSVTELFKLMLAGDHAQLTERVKKAGAFVFGGHQWAEIRLQDELLDRFSLGTKAETPLPNNHLSLFAMVDCWFQLGIVPYDHMICSTPLFRLWLGVTEYLFRKPALLDEALRTAVDDNSFRSEDFEFTFAARTWSECVTFGAFDHYQDRFESTQKFFESRFEDATRVGNDMIKCILAASAK
;
A
#
# COMPACT_ATOMS: atom_id res chain seq x y z
N MET A 1 -0.32 -6.38 2.88
CA MET A 1 -0.19 -5.81 4.23
C MET A 1 -0.97 -6.64 5.25
N GLY A 2 -2.31 -6.67 5.24
CA GLY A 2 -3.06 -7.41 6.27
C GLY A 2 -2.67 -8.88 6.49
N LYS A 3 -2.34 -9.63 5.44
CA LYS A 3 -1.85 -11.01 5.59
C LYS A 3 -0.49 -11.11 6.30
N ALA A 4 0.39 -10.13 6.10
CA ALA A 4 1.68 -10.05 6.79
C ALA A 4 1.48 -9.74 8.29
N TRP A 5 0.59 -8.80 8.62
CA TRP A 5 0.22 -8.50 10.01
C TRP A 5 -0.42 -9.69 10.73
N HIS A 6 -1.25 -10.46 10.01
CA HIS A 6 -1.79 -11.72 10.53
C HIS A 6 -0.68 -12.76 10.76
N ALA A 7 0.30 -12.88 9.85
CA ALA A 7 1.42 -13.80 10.01
C ALA A 7 2.31 -13.45 11.22
N THR A 8 2.56 -12.15 11.46
CA THR A 8 3.31 -11.68 12.63
C THR A 8 2.46 -11.59 13.91
N LYS A 9 1.14 -11.77 13.81
CA LYS A 9 0.16 -11.61 14.90
C LYS A 9 0.24 -10.23 15.59
N GLN A 10 0.46 -9.18 14.80
CA GLN A 10 0.60 -7.82 15.31
C GLN A 10 -0.41 -6.88 14.66
N PHE A 11 -0.99 -6.00 15.46
CA PHE A 11 -1.76 -4.87 14.97
C PHE A 11 -0.81 -3.66 14.82
N PRO A 12 -0.64 -3.12 13.60
CA PRO A 12 0.35 -2.07 13.36
C PRO A 12 0.12 -0.82 14.22
N TRP A 13 -1.13 -0.43 14.46
CA TRP A 13 -1.48 0.75 15.28
C TRP A 13 -1.32 0.56 16.80
N GLU A 14 -1.11 -0.67 17.28
CA GLU A 14 -0.80 -0.92 18.71
C GLU A 14 0.69 -0.68 19.00
N ASN A 15 1.53 -0.67 17.97
CA ASN A 15 2.94 -0.32 18.07
C ASN A 15 3.12 1.13 17.59
N ALA A 16 3.86 1.95 18.34
CA ALA A 16 4.22 3.32 17.94
C ALA A 16 4.95 3.43 16.58
N ARG A 17 5.32 2.28 15.99
CA ARG A 17 6.01 2.14 14.70
C ARG A 17 5.13 2.45 13.48
N TYR A 18 3.80 2.36 13.57
CA TYR A 18 2.89 2.56 12.43
C TYR A 18 1.76 3.55 12.72
N VAL A 19 2.08 4.68 13.36
CA VAL A 19 1.08 5.70 13.68
C VAL A 19 1.42 7.03 13.00
N GLY A 20 0.49 7.52 12.17
CA GLY A 20 0.59 8.81 11.49
C GLY A 20 0.71 8.74 9.98
N GLY A 21 0.29 9.80 9.30
CA GLY A 21 0.48 10.04 7.88
C GLY A 21 0.02 8.88 6.96
N VAL A 22 0.97 8.42 6.14
CA VAL A 22 0.82 7.36 5.13
C VAL A 22 0.34 6.03 5.73
N GLU A 23 0.77 5.70 6.96
CA GLU A 23 0.45 4.42 7.59
C GLU A 23 -1.03 4.32 7.98
N ASN A 24 -1.63 5.43 8.42
CA ASN A 24 -3.07 5.49 8.71
C ASN A 24 -3.90 5.11 7.49
N VAL A 25 -3.52 5.59 6.31
CA VAL A 25 -4.22 5.26 5.07
C VAL A 25 -4.10 3.76 4.76
N LYS A 26 -2.89 3.20 4.86
CA LYS A 26 -2.65 1.76 4.63
C LYS A 26 -3.47 0.88 5.58
N ILE A 27 -3.55 1.28 6.84
CA ILE A 27 -4.33 0.60 7.88
C ILE A 27 -5.82 0.66 7.56
N ASN A 28 -6.37 1.85 7.34
CA ASN A 28 -7.79 2.04 7.06
C ASN A 28 -8.24 1.28 5.82
N ILE A 29 -7.44 1.29 4.75
CA ILE A 29 -7.76 0.55 3.53
C ILE A 29 -7.71 -0.96 3.77
N THR A 30 -6.71 -1.44 4.51
CA THR A 30 -6.61 -2.86 4.85
C THR A 30 -7.85 -3.32 5.61
N LEU A 31 -8.25 -2.60 6.66
CA LEU A 31 -9.41 -2.97 7.46
C LEU A 31 -10.71 -2.87 6.68
N ARG A 32 -10.84 -1.87 5.80
CA ARG A 32 -11.99 -1.76 4.90
C ARG A 32 -12.08 -2.92 3.91
N ILE A 33 -10.96 -3.41 3.39
CA ILE A 33 -10.96 -4.60 2.51
C ILE A 33 -11.44 -5.80 3.30
N TYR A 34 -10.84 -6.07 4.47
CA TYR A 34 -11.19 -7.24 5.28
C TYR A 34 -12.57 -7.15 5.94
N SER A 35 -13.22 -5.99 5.98
CA SER A 35 -14.62 -5.88 6.45
C SER A 35 -15.66 -6.25 5.39
N GLN A 36 -15.26 -6.51 4.14
CA GLN A 36 -16.17 -6.95 3.07
C GLN A 36 -16.08 -8.47 2.82
N LYS A 37 -16.94 -8.95 1.93
CA LYS A 37 -16.97 -10.37 1.52
C LYS A 37 -15.83 -10.68 0.54
N TRP A 38 -15.11 -11.77 0.81
CA TRP A 38 -13.95 -12.19 0.01
C TRP A 38 -14.24 -12.35 -1.48
N HIS A 39 -15.43 -12.86 -1.83
CA HIS A 39 -15.81 -13.19 -3.21
C HIS A 39 -15.89 -11.95 -4.13
N VAL A 40 -16.12 -10.76 -3.57
CA VAL A 40 -16.10 -9.50 -4.34
C VAL A 40 -14.68 -9.24 -4.86
N TYR A 41 -13.68 -9.40 -4.01
CA TYR A 41 -12.28 -9.19 -4.38
C TYR A 41 -11.70 -10.35 -5.20
N ALA A 42 -12.09 -11.59 -4.89
CA ALA A 42 -11.70 -12.75 -5.67
C ALA A 42 -12.21 -12.64 -7.12
N GLY A 43 -13.48 -12.27 -7.30
CA GLY A 43 -14.07 -12.05 -8.62
C GLY A 43 -13.32 -10.98 -9.41
N LEU A 44 -13.05 -9.82 -8.80
CA LEU A 44 -12.30 -8.73 -9.43
C LEU A 44 -10.86 -9.11 -9.79
N ALA A 45 -10.18 -9.90 -8.95
CA ALA A 45 -8.78 -10.24 -9.15
C ALA A 45 -8.59 -11.43 -10.12
N ILE A 46 -9.34 -12.52 -9.92
CA ILE A 46 -9.18 -13.77 -10.69
C ILE A 46 -9.79 -13.67 -12.08
N MET A 47 -10.99 -13.08 -12.20
CA MET A 47 -11.74 -13.06 -13.46
C MET A 47 -11.28 -11.96 -14.41
N ASN A 48 -10.53 -10.96 -13.94
CA ASN A 48 -10.02 -9.88 -14.76
C ASN A 48 -8.58 -10.19 -15.23
N PRO A 49 -8.35 -10.41 -16.53
CA PRO A 49 -7.01 -10.72 -17.05
C PRO A 49 -6.01 -9.57 -16.84
N TYR A 50 -6.46 -8.31 -16.90
CA TYR A 50 -5.61 -7.15 -16.64
C TYR A 50 -5.21 -7.07 -15.17
N ALA A 51 -6.11 -7.41 -14.25
CA ALA A 51 -5.79 -7.45 -12.82
C ALA A 51 -4.76 -8.54 -12.52
N ARG A 52 -4.89 -9.72 -13.16
CA ARG A 52 -3.94 -10.82 -13.01
C ARG A 52 -2.53 -10.41 -13.39
N GLU A 53 -2.37 -9.72 -14.52
CA GLU A 53 -1.07 -9.25 -14.98
C GLU A 53 -0.46 -8.19 -14.05
N GLN A 54 -1.27 -7.22 -13.60
CA GLN A 54 -0.84 -6.21 -12.64
C GLN A 54 -0.45 -6.81 -11.28
N ILE A 55 -1.23 -7.77 -10.77
CA ILE A 55 -0.94 -8.43 -9.49
C ILE A 55 0.36 -9.25 -9.59
N ARG A 56 0.56 -9.94 -10.71
CA ARG A 56 1.79 -10.70 -10.99
C ARG A 56 3.01 -9.80 -11.03
N GLN A 57 2.93 -8.69 -11.78
CA GLN A 57 4.01 -7.72 -11.86
C GLN A 57 4.25 -7.04 -10.51
N TYR A 58 3.21 -6.68 -9.76
CA TYR A 58 3.35 -6.10 -8.43
C TYR A 58 4.11 -7.03 -7.48
N ALA A 59 3.78 -8.32 -7.46
CA ALA A 59 4.49 -9.29 -6.63
C ALA A 59 5.97 -9.45 -7.04
N GLN A 60 6.26 -9.34 -8.34
CA GLN A 60 7.63 -9.32 -8.86
C GLN A 60 8.37 -8.04 -8.43
N SER A 61 7.75 -6.87 -8.58
CA SER A 61 8.31 -5.58 -8.15
C SER A 61 8.61 -5.54 -6.65
N VAL A 62 7.69 -6.00 -5.79
CA VAL A 62 7.93 -6.14 -4.33
C VAL A 62 9.15 -7.02 -4.08
N THR A 63 9.22 -8.17 -4.75
CA THR A 63 10.30 -9.14 -4.60
C THR A 63 11.66 -8.57 -4.98
N GLU A 64 11.74 -7.92 -6.14
CA GLU A 64 13.00 -7.41 -6.67
C GLU A 64 13.51 -6.24 -5.84
N LEU A 65 12.63 -5.30 -5.46
CA LEU A 65 13.00 -4.19 -4.58
C LEU A 65 13.45 -4.69 -3.21
N PHE A 66 12.75 -5.67 -2.62
CA PHE A 66 13.16 -6.25 -1.34
C PHE A 66 14.53 -6.95 -1.42
N LYS A 67 14.85 -7.60 -2.55
CA LYS A 67 16.20 -8.17 -2.76
C LYS A 67 17.29 -7.10 -2.79
N LEU A 68 17.03 -5.94 -3.37
CA LEU A 68 17.97 -4.80 -3.35
C LEU A 68 18.18 -4.28 -1.92
N MET A 69 17.10 -4.16 -1.14
CA MET A 69 17.15 -3.79 0.27
C MET A 69 18.00 -4.77 1.09
N LEU A 70 17.86 -6.08 0.84
CA LEU A 70 18.66 -7.12 1.48
C LEU A 70 20.13 -7.08 1.07
N ALA A 71 20.42 -6.76 -0.19
CA ALA A 71 21.77 -6.70 -0.73
C ALA A 71 22.56 -5.47 -0.29
N GLY A 72 21.91 -4.46 0.31
CA GLY A 72 22.59 -3.21 0.65
C GLY A 72 22.76 -2.25 -0.53
N ASP A 73 22.11 -2.51 -1.68
CA ASP A 73 22.37 -1.79 -2.93
C ASP A 73 21.56 -0.49 -3.01
N HIS A 74 22.03 0.53 -2.28
CA HIS A 74 21.46 1.88 -2.28
C HIS A 74 21.35 2.49 -3.66
N ALA A 75 22.38 2.32 -4.49
CA ALA A 75 22.46 2.97 -5.80
C ALA A 75 21.41 2.40 -6.75
N GLN A 76 21.35 1.08 -6.90
CA GLN A 76 20.40 0.42 -7.78
C GLN A 76 18.95 0.60 -7.30
N LEU A 77 18.71 0.51 -5.98
CA LEU A 77 17.38 0.76 -5.41
C LEU A 77 16.91 2.19 -5.71
N THR A 78 17.77 3.18 -5.43
CA THR A 78 17.46 4.60 -5.63
C THR A 78 17.20 4.91 -7.10
N GLU A 79 18.07 4.43 -8.01
CA GLU A 79 17.90 4.64 -9.45
C GLU A 79 16.58 4.07 -9.93
N ARG A 80 16.28 2.81 -9.58
CA ARG A 80 15.07 2.11 -10.00
C ARG A 80 13.81 2.82 -9.51
N VAL A 81 13.74 3.15 -8.22
CA VAL A 81 12.58 3.83 -7.62
C VAL A 81 12.40 5.23 -8.20
N LYS A 82 13.46 6.05 -8.29
CA LYS A 82 13.36 7.41 -8.81
C LYS A 82 13.03 7.44 -10.30
N LYS A 83 13.57 6.51 -11.10
CA LYS A 83 13.22 6.38 -12.52
C LYS A 83 11.74 6.04 -12.72
N ALA A 84 11.22 5.09 -11.95
CA ALA A 84 9.80 4.74 -11.97
C ALA A 84 8.93 5.94 -11.54
N GLY A 85 9.33 6.65 -10.48
CA GLY A 85 8.65 7.86 -10.02
C GLY A 85 8.62 8.97 -11.07
N ALA A 86 9.74 9.21 -11.76
CA ALA A 86 9.82 10.19 -12.83
C ALA A 86 8.91 9.83 -14.02
N PHE A 87 8.80 8.55 -14.37
CA PHE A 87 7.88 8.10 -15.41
C PHE A 87 6.41 8.35 -15.02
N VAL A 88 6.01 7.94 -13.81
CA VAL A 88 4.62 8.02 -13.36
C VAL A 88 4.19 9.47 -13.06
N PHE A 89 5.05 10.26 -12.41
CA PHE A 89 4.69 11.58 -11.86
C PHE A 89 5.36 12.77 -12.56
N GLY A 90 6.35 12.55 -13.45
CA GLY A 90 7.16 13.62 -14.03
C GLY A 90 6.44 14.51 -15.04
N GLY A 91 5.46 13.97 -15.78
CA GLY A 91 4.70 14.72 -16.80
C GLY A 91 3.37 15.32 -16.32
N HIS A 92 2.92 14.99 -15.12
CA HIS A 92 1.56 15.27 -14.67
C HIS A 92 1.57 16.32 -13.55
N GLN A 93 0.92 17.47 -13.76
CA GLN A 93 0.59 18.42 -12.69
C GLN A 93 -0.89 18.25 -12.30
N TRP A 94 -1.24 17.11 -11.71
CA TRP A 94 -2.61 16.94 -11.21
C TRP A 94 -2.79 17.77 -9.94
N ALA A 95 -3.54 18.87 -10.05
CA ALA A 95 -3.84 19.77 -8.93
C ALA A 95 -4.81 19.15 -7.90
N GLU A 96 -5.59 18.14 -8.29
CA GLU A 96 -6.75 17.63 -7.55
C GLU A 96 -6.43 16.58 -6.46
N ILE A 97 -5.26 15.92 -6.48
CA ILE A 97 -4.90 14.90 -5.48
C ILE A 97 -3.77 15.38 -4.57
N ARG A 98 -3.88 16.61 -4.05
CA ARG A 98 -2.96 17.08 -3.00
C ARG A 98 -3.43 16.59 -1.64
N LEU A 99 -3.04 15.38 -1.27
CA LEU A 99 -3.14 14.95 0.13
C LEU A 99 -2.19 15.80 0.97
N GLN A 100 -2.77 16.53 1.92
CA GLN A 100 -2.02 17.34 2.89
C GLN A 100 -1.75 16.52 4.15
N ASP A 101 -0.67 16.85 4.86
CA ASP A 101 -0.23 16.17 6.08
C ASP A 101 -1.34 16.16 7.14
N GLU A 102 -2.05 17.28 7.28
CA GLU A 102 -3.16 17.43 8.22
C GLU A 102 -4.33 16.51 7.89
N LEU A 103 -4.55 16.18 6.62
CA LEU A 103 -5.63 15.27 6.22
C LEU A 103 -5.27 13.80 6.46
N LEU A 104 -3.99 13.44 6.32
CA LEU A 104 -3.50 12.08 6.59
C LEU A 104 -3.47 11.77 8.10
N ASP A 105 -3.12 12.77 8.92
CA ASP A 105 -3.02 12.61 10.37
C ASP A 105 -4.39 12.56 11.08
N ARG A 106 -5.44 13.13 10.47
CA ARG A 106 -6.81 13.16 11.04
C ARG A 106 -7.48 11.79 11.20
N PHE A 107 -7.00 10.75 10.50
CA PHE A 107 -7.65 9.43 10.45
C PHE A 107 -6.81 8.32 11.11
N SER A 108 -6.11 8.66 12.19
CA SER A 108 -5.33 7.71 12.98
C SER A 108 -6.21 6.83 13.88
N LEU A 109 -5.93 5.52 13.91
CA LEU A 109 -6.51 4.58 14.88
C LEU A 109 -5.72 4.54 16.20
N GLY A 110 -4.56 5.19 16.28
CA GLY A 110 -3.70 5.24 17.46
C GLY A 110 -3.19 6.65 17.78
N THR A 111 -2.59 6.82 18.95
CA THR A 111 -1.97 8.09 19.38
C THR A 111 -0.68 8.33 18.60
N LYS A 112 -0.59 9.46 17.90
CA LYS A 112 0.61 9.86 17.14
C LYS A 112 1.82 9.85 18.07
N ALA A 113 2.89 9.15 17.68
CA ALA A 113 4.13 9.13 18.44
C ALA A 113 4.79 10.51 18.39
N GLU A 114 5.46 10.93 19.48
CA GLU A 114 6.21 12.19 19.53
C GLU A 114 7.33 12.24 18.48
N THR A 115 7.90 11.09 18.14
CA THR A 115 8.87 10.90 17.05
C THR A 115 8.47 9.68 16.23
N PRO A 116 7.84 9.88 15.05
CA PRO A 116 7.50 8.77 14.16
C PRO A 116 8.77 8.05 13.69
N LEU A 117 8.76 6.72 13.69
CA LEU A 117 9.84 5.94 13.09
C LEU A 117 9.73 6.04 11.55
N PRO A 118 10.82 6.38 10.85
CA PRO A 118 10.83 6.38 9.39
C PRO A 118 10.51 5.00 8.85
N ASN A 119 9.65 4.92 7.82
CA ASN A 119 9.26 3.67 7.19
C ASN A 119 9.77 3.65 5.74
N ASN A 120 10.26 2.50 5.28
CA ASN A 120 10.78 2.36 3.92
C ASN A 120 9.71 2.39 2.83
N HIS A 121 8.44 2.17 3.21
CA HIS A 121 7.29 2.18 2.32
C HIS A 121 7.43 1.27 1.08
N LEU A 122 8.02 0.07 1.24
CA LEU A 122 8.19 -0.94 0.17
C LEU A 122 6.91 -1.17 -0.65
N SER A 123 5.74 -1.16 0.00
CA SER A 123 4.45 -1.34 -0.68
C SER A 123 4.13 -0.23 -1.69
N LEU A 124 4.59 1.01 -1.46
CA LEU A 124 4.45 2.16 -2.35
C LEU A 124 5.52 2.16 -3.44
N PHE A 125 6.78 1.85 -3.10
CA PHE A 125 7.85 1.70 -4.09
C PHE A 125 7.50 0.64 -5.15
N ALA A 126 7.00 -0.52 -4.69
CA ALA A 126 6.60 -1.59 -5.59
C ALA A 126 5.40 -1.23 -6.46
N MET A 127 4.52 -0.34 -5.99
CA MET A 127 3.37 0.11 -6.79
C MET A 127 3.83 0.96 -7.97
N VAL A 128 4.71 1.92 -7.71
CA VAL A 128 5.27 2.80 -8.75
C VAL A 128 6.16 2.01 -9.71
N ASP A 129 6.99 1.11 -9.19
CA ASP A 129 7.79 0.21 -10.02
C ASP A 129 6.89 -0.68 -10.90
N CYS A 130 5.82 -1.26 -10.35
CA CYS A 130 4.87 -2.06 -11.12
C CYS A 130 4.26 -1.28 -12.29
N TRP A 131 3.81 -0.04 -12.04
CA TRP A 131 3.27 0.81 -13.10
C TRP A 131 4.32 1.12 -14.16
N PHE A 132 5.55 1.43 -13.75
CA PHE A 132 6.66 1.67 -14.66
C PHE A 132 6.98 0.44 -15.53
N GLN A 133 7.06 -0.76 -14.94
CA GLN A 133 7.35 -2.00 -15.69
C GLN A 133 6.26 -2.34 -16.70
N LEU A 134 5.00 -1.99 -16.41
CA LEU A 134 3.88 -2.21 -17.33
C LEU A 134 3.66 -1.05 -18.31
N GLY A 135 4.43 0.03 -18.21
CA GLY A 135 4.22 1.24 -19.01
C GLY A 135 2.88 1.93 -18.74
N ILE A 136 2.34 1.77 -17.53
CA ILE A 136 1.03 2.33 -17.14
C ILE A 136 1.24 3.66 -16.45
N VAL A 137 0.52 4.69 -16.90
CA VAL A 137 0.33 5.93 -16.14
C VAL A 137 -1.05 5.89 -15.50
N PRO A 138 -1.17 5.81 -14.15
CA PRO A 138 -2.45 5.63 -13.47
C PRO A 138 -3.42 6.81 -13.70
N TYR A 139 -2.91 7.98 -14.06
CA TYR A 139 -3.70 9.19 -14.33
C TYR A 139 -4.55 9.11 -15.61
N ASP A 140 -4.15 8.28 -16.59
CA ASP A 140 -4.84 8.19 -17.89
C ASP A 140 -6.23 7.54 -17.79
N HIS A 141 -6.52 6.86 -16.68
CA HIS A 141 -7.76 6.09 -16.48
C HIS A 141 -8.59 6.56 -15.27
N MET A 142 -8.36 7.79 -14.81
CA MET A 142 -8.95 8.33 -13.59
C MET A 142 -10.47 8.53 -13.62
N ILE A 143 -11.08 8.60 -14.81
CA ILE A 143 -12.54 8.74 -14.99
C ILE A 143 -13.30 7.57 -14.37
N CYS A 144 -12.72 6.36 -14.42
CA CYS A 144 -13.33 5.15 -13.87
C CYS A 144 -12.69 4.72 -12.54
N SER A 145 -11.90 5.59 -11.90
CA SER A 145 -11.22 5.25 -10.65
C SER A 145 -12.17 5.20 -9.46
N THR A 146 -11.98 4.20 -8.62
CA THR A 146 -12.69 4.13 -7.33
C THR A 146 -12.10 5.14 -6.34
N PRO A 147 -12.86 5.61 -5.34
CA PRO A 147 -12.33 6.47 -4.28
C PRO A 147 -11.13 5.84 -3.55
N LEU A 148 -11.09 4.52 -3.42
CA LEU A 148 -9.95 3.80 -2.82
C LEU A 148 -8.69 3.87 -3.67
N PHE A 149 -8.84 3.74 -5.00
CA PHE A 149 -7.72 3.89 -5.91
C PHE A 149 -7.16 5.32 -5.89
N ARG A 150 -8.04 6.34 -5.88
CA ARG A 150 -7.64 7.76 -5.73
C ARG A 150 -6.82 7.99 -4.46
N LEU A 151 -7.24 7.42 -3.34
CA LEU A 151 -6.53 7.54 -2.08
C LEU A 151 -5.16 6.86 -2.12
N TRP A 152 -5.07 5.64 -2.66
CA TRP A 152 -3.78 4.95 -2.85
C TRP A 152 -2.83 5.74 -3.76
N LEU A 153 -3.33 6.23 -4.89
CA LEU A 153 -2.56 7.03 -5.83
C LEU A 153 -2.07 8.32 -5.16
N GLY A 154 -2.94 9.03 -4.44
CA GLY A 154 -2.57 10.25 -3.73
C GLY A 154 -1.49 10.05 -2.66
N VAL A 155 -1.57 8.96 -1.89
CA VAL A 155 -0.54 8.65 -0.88
C VAL A 155 0.80 8.30 -1.53
N THR A 156 0.75 7.59 -2.65
CA THR A 156 1.94 7.25 -3.42
C THR A 156 2.56 8.51 -4.03
N GLU A 157 1.76 9.36 -4.66
CA GLU A 157 2.22 10.64 -5.20
C GLU A 157 2.82 11.53 -4.10
N TYR A 158 2.17 11.62 -2.94
CA TYR A 158 2.65 12.39 -1.80
C TYR A 158 4.09 12.01 -1.40
N LEU A 159 4.40 10.70 -1.32
CA LEU A 159 5.75 10.22 -1.01
C LEU A 159 6.76 10.66 -2.10
N PHE A 160 6.41 10.47 -3.36
CA PHE A 160 7.31 10.73 -4.49
C PHE A 160 7.49 12.23 -4.82
N ARG A 161 6.56 13.08 -4.39
CA ARG A 161 6.64 14.55 -4.56
C ARG A 161 7.41 15.26 -3.46
N LYS A 162 7.78 14.57 -2.38
CA LYS A 162 8.57 15.11 -1.27
C LYS A 162 9.98 14.50 -1.29
N PRO A 163 10.97 15.13 -1.96
CA PRO A 163 12.30 14.54 -2.12
C PRO A 163 12.96 14.12 -0.81
N ALA A 164 12.85 14.96 0.23
CA ALA A 164 13.42 14.64 1.55
C ALA A 164 12.80 13.38 2.19
N LEU A 165 11.48 13.21 2.07
CA LEU A 165 10.78 12.03 2.59
C LEU A 165 11.11 10.78 1.77
N LEU A 166 11.17 10.92 0.44
CA LEU A 166 11.55 9.83 -0.45
C LEU A 166 12.99 9.35 -0.19
N ASP A 167 13.93 10.28 -0.03
CA ASP A 167 15.33 9.96 0.27
C ASP A 167 15.48 9.32 1.65
N GLU A 168 14.72 9.78 2.65
CA GLU A 168 14.66 9.13 3.95
C GLU A 168 14.13 7.70 3.86
N ALA A 169 13.01 7.48 3.16
CA ALA A 169 12.43 6.15 2.98
C ALA A 169 13.38 5.19 2.24
N LEU A 170 14.08 5.67 1.20
CA LEU A 170 15.10 4.90 0.47
C LEU A 170 16.28 4.51 1.36
N ARG A 171 16.77 5.45 2.18
CA ARG A 171 17.85 5.19 3.13
C ARG A 171 17.41 4.15 4.18
N THR A 172 16.25 4.36 4.80
CA THR A 172 15.65 3.45 5.77
C THR A 172 15.44 2.05 5.17
N ALA A 173 15.09 1.95 3.88
CA ALA A 173 14.90 0.66 3.22
C ALA A 173 16.14 -0.24 3.31
N VAL A 174 17.33 0.35 3.29
CA VAL A 174 18.59 -0.37 3.28
C VAL A 174 19.26 -0.41 4.66
N ASP A 175 19.32 0.74 5.34
CA ASP A 175 20.13 0.92 6.55
C ASP A 175 19.39 0.52 7.84
N ASP A 176 18.06 0.55 7.84
CA ASP A 176 17.24 0.21 9.00
C ASP A 176 16.60 -1.19 8.84
N ASN A 177 16.74 -2.00 9.90
CA ASN A 177 16.18 -3.35 9.95
C ASN A 177 14.93 -3.45 10.83
N SER A 178 14.42 -2.34 11.36
CA SER A 178 13.29 -2.31 12.30
C SER A 178 11.99 -2.84 11.70
N PHE A 179 11.85 -2.75 10.37
CA PHE A 179 10.69 -3.24 9.59
C PHE A 179 11.01 -4.47 8.72
N ARG A 180 12.26 -4.97 8.74
CA ARG A 180 12.75 -5.96 7.77
C ARG A 180 12.00 -7.29 7.87
N SER A 181 11.60 -7.68 9.08
CA SER A 181 10.80 -8.89 9.32
C SER A 181 9.41 -8.77 8.71
N GLU A 182 8.79 -7.60 8.85
CA GLU A 182 7.47 -7.31 8.31
C GLU A 182 7.51 -7.16 6.77
N ASP A 183 8.58 -6.60 6.22
CA ASP A 183 8.81 -6.54 4.77
C ASP A 183 9.01 -7.93 4.15
N PHE A 184 9.64 -8.85 4.89
CA PHE A 184 9.75 -10.24 4.49
C PHE A 184 8.37 -10.90 4.41
N GLU A 185 7.56 -10.79 5.47
CA GLU A 185 6.19 -11.31 5.49
C GLU A 185 5.30 -10.64 4.43
N PHE A 186 5.51 -9.35 4.17
CA PHE A 186 4.83 -8.62 3.12
C PHE A 186 5.18 -9.16 1.73
N THR A 187 6.46 -9.42 1.47
CA THR A 187 6.95 -10.00 0.21
C THR A 187 6.36 -11.39 0.00
N PHE A 188 6.33 -12.23 1.03
CA PHE A 188 5.73 -13.57 0.97
C PHE A 188 4.22 -13.49 0.72
N ALA A 189 3.53 -12.58 1.40
CA ALA A 189 2.11 -12.34 1.20
C ALA A 189 1.79 -11.89 -0.24
N ALA A 190 2.59 -10.97 -0.81
CA ALA A 190 2.40 -10.49 -2.18
C ALA A 190 2.50 -11.61 -3.21
N ARG A 191 3.54 -12.46 -3.11
CA ARG A 191 3.70 -13.62 -4.01
C ARG A 191 2.55 -14.61 -3.92
N THR A 192 2.17 -14.96 -2.70
CA THR A 192 1.12 -15.97 -2.49
C THR A 192 -0.26 -15.48 -2.90
N TRP A 193 -0.55 -14.17 -2.79
CA TRP A 193 -1.75 -13.59 -3.42
C TRP A 193 -1.68 -13.64 -4.94
N SER A 194 -0.52 -13.35 -5.53
CA SER A 194 -0.31 -13.46 -6.98
C SER A 194 -0.51 -14.89 -7.49
N GLU A 195 -0.01 -15.89 -6.78
CA GLU A 195 -0.19 -17.31 -7.13
C GLU A 195 -1.68 -17.70 -7.10
N CYS A 196 -2.41 -17.33 -6.03
CA CYS A 196 -3.85 -17.60 -5.94
C CYS A 196 -4.61 -17.04 -7.15
N VAL A 197 -4.26 -15.82 -7.55
CA VAL A 197 -4.89 -15.12 -8.69
C VAL A 197 -4.48 -15.73 -10.02
N THR A 198 -3.20 -16.08 -10.18
CA THR A 198 -2.63 -16.65 -11.40
C THR A 198 -3.25 -18.01 -11.72
N PHE A 199 -3.38 -18.86 -10.70
CA PHE A 199 -3.96 -20.21 -10.83
C PHE A 199 -5.49 -20.22 -10.75
N GLY A 200 -6.14 -19.07 -10.49
CA GLY A 200 -7.58 -19.00 -10.31
C GLY A 200 -8.11 -19.83 -9.14
N ALA A 201 -7.30 -19.96 -8.08
CA ALA A 201 -7.61 -20.81 -6.93
C ALA A 201 -8.57 -20.09 -5.96
N PHE A 202 -9.88 -20.14 -6.25
CA PHE A 202 -10.91 -19.50 -5.43
C PHE A 202 -10.92 -20.01 -3.98
N ASP A 203 -10.82 -21.32 -3.76
CA ASP A 203 -10.83 -21.92 -2.42
C ASP A 203 -9.65 -21.42 -1.57
N HIS A 204 -8.44 -21.42 -2.15
CA HIS A 204 -7.25 -20.89 -1.48
C HIS A 204 -7.33 -19.38 -1.24
N TYR A 205 -7.95 -18.63 -2.16
CA TYR A 205 -8.21 -17.21 -1.95
C TYR A 205 -9.15 -16.99 -0.75
N GLN A 206 -10.24 -17.75 -0.67
CA GLN A 206 -11.21 -17.69 0.42
C GLN A 206 -10.54 -17.99 1.76
N ASP A 207 -9.87 -19.13 1.90
CA ASP A 207 -9.23 -19.54 3.15
C ASP A 207 -8.24 -18.48 3.67
N ARG A 208 -7.45 -17.91 2.76
CA ARG A 208 -6.47 -16.87 3.09
C ARG A 208 -7.13 -15.56 3.49
N PHE A 209 -8.21 -15.19 2.82
CA PHE A 209 -8.96 -13.98 3.12
C PHE A 209 -9.67 -14.11 4.46
N GLU A 210 -10.46 -15.16 4.66
CA GLU A 210 -11.28 -15.37 5.85
C GLU A 210 -10.43 -15.61 7.10
N SER A 211 -9.31 -16.34 6.99
CA SER A 211 -8.39 -16.48 8.13
C SER A 211 -7.80 -15.14 8.59
N THR A 212 -7.50 -14.26 7.64
CA THR A 212 -7.00 -12.91 7.94
C THR A 212 -8.12 -11.98 8.41
N GLN A 213 -9.33 -12.14 7.87
CA GLN A 213 -10.53 -11.43 8.31
C GLN A 213 -10.84 -11.74 9.78
N LYS A 214 -10.83 -13.02 10.17
CA LYS A 214 -11.01 -13.46 11.57
C LYS A 214 -10.00 -12.82 12.53
N PHE A 215 -8.76 -12.63 12.09
CA PHE A 215 -7.74 -11.95 12.89
C PHE A 215 -8.08 -10.47 13.17
N PHE A 216 -8.72 -9.77 12.22
CA PHE A 216 -9.11 -8.35 12.38
C PHE A 216 -10.53 -8.14 12.93
N GLU A 217 -11.29 -9.21 13.18
CA GLU A 217 -12.73 -9.12 13.50
C GLU A 217 -13.02 -8.24 14.71
N SER A 218 -12.22 -8.37 15.77
CA SER A 218 -12.33 -7.57 17.00
C SER A 218 -11.99 -6.08 16.83
N ARG A 219 -11.58 -5.66 15.63
CA ARG A 219 -11.14 -4.29 15.32
C ARG A 219 -12.00 -3.66 14.22
N PHE A 220 -12.96 -4.39 13.65
CA PHE A 220 -13.77 -3.88 12.55
C PHE A 220 -14.71 -2.75 12.95
N GLU A 221 -15.22 -2.73 14.18
CA GLU A 221 -16.12 -1.67 14.65
C GLU A 221 -15.43 -0.30 14.62
N ASP A 222 -14.26 -0.19 15.26
CA ASP A 222 -13.44 1.02 15.26
C ASP A 222 -12.97 1.40 13.86
N ALA A 223 -12.53 0.42 13.07
CA ALA A 223 -12.04 0.65 11.72
C ALA A 223 -13.13 1.12 10.75
N THR A 224 -14.36 0.62 10.90
CA THR A 224 -15.49 1.00 10.06
C THR A 224 -15.89 2.45 10.33
N ARG A 225 -15.86 2.87 11.60
CA ARG A 225 -16.11 4.26 11.99
C ARG A 225 -15.07 5.19 11.37
N VAL A 226 -13.78 4.95 11.61
CA VAL A 226 -12.69 5.83 11.12
C VAL A 226 -12.58 5.81 9.59
N GLY A 227 -12.72 4.63 8.96
CA GLY A 227 -12.61 4.50 7.51
C GLY A 227 -13.73 5.21 6.74
N ASN A 228 -14.95 5.25 7.29
CA ASN A 228 -16.07 5.99 6.68
C ASN A 228 -15.89 7.51 6.79
N ASP A 229 -15.39 8.00 7.92
CA ASP A 229 -15.12 9.43 8.11
C ASP A 229 -13.98 9.91 7.19
N MET A 230 -12.94 9.09 7.01
CA MET A 230 -11.85 9.35 6.07
C MET A 230 -12.34 9.54 4.64
N ILE A 231 -13.14 8.60 4.12
CA ILE A 231 -13.62 8.66 2.74
C ILE A 231 -14.58 9.84 2.53
N LYS A 232 -15.46 10.14 3.50
CA LYS A 232 -16.31 11.34 3.43
C LYS A 232 -15.47 12.61 3.33
N CYS A 233 -14.42 12.72 4.14
CA CYS A 233 -13.55 13.89 4.13
C CYS A 233 -12.77 14.03 2.82
N ILE A 234 -12.24 12.93 2.29
CA ILE A 234 -11.50 12.93 1.01
C ILE A 234 -12.43 13.27 -0.16
N LEU A 235 -13.61 12.65 -0.23
CA LEU A 235 -14.59 12.95 -1.28
C LEU A 235 -15.05 14.42 -1.24
N ALA A 236 -15.19 14.99 -0.05
CA ALA A 236 -15.51 16.41 0.11
C ALA A 236 -14.34 17.34 -0.29
N ALA A 237 -13.09 16.90 -0.08
CA ALA A 237 -11.90 17.67 -0.44
C ALA A 237 -11.59 17.60 -1.95
N SER A 238 -11.88 16.49 -2.63
CA SER A 238 -11.70 16.31 -4.08
C SER A 238 -12.84 16.88 -4.93
N ALA A 239 -13.92 17.38 -4.31
CA ALA A 239 -15.07 18.00 -4.99
C ALA A 239 -15.01 19.54 -4.99
N LYS A 240 -13.94 20.12 -4.46
CA LYS A 240 -13.64 21.57 -4.46
C LYS A 240 -12.47 21.86 -5.38
#